data_AF-A0A5C7SII3-F1
#
_entry.id   AF-A0A5C7SII3-F1
#
_cell.length_a   1.000
_cell.length_b   1.000
_cell.length_c   1.000
_cell.angle_alpha   90.00
_cell.angle_beta   90.00
_cell.angle_gamma   90.00
#
_symmetry.space_group_name_H-M   'P 1'
#
loop_
_entity.id
_entity.type
_entity.pdbx_description
1 polymer ?
#
loop_
_entity_poly.entity_id
_entity_poly.type
_entity_poly.pdbx_seq_one_letter_code
_entity_poly.pdbx_strand_id
1 'polypeptide(L)'
;MSLAHALLTSLLEQPSSGYELARRFDKSIGHFWQATHQQIYRELGRMEKAGWIRSDADPDAGRTRKRSYSVLPTGRDELMRWAAEASPLPELRDEFMVRLRADAV
;
A
#
# COMPACT_ATOMS: atom_id res chain seq x y z
N MET A 1 -6.23 -2.48 -9.55
CA MET A 1 -5.33 -2.03 -8.46
C MET A 1 -5.78 -2.63 -7.15
N SER A 2 -4.87 -3.11 -6.28
CA SER A 2 -5.22 -3.71 -4.99
C SER A 2 -4.48 -3.03 -3.84
N LEU A 3 -5.14 -2.91 -2.68
CA LEU A 3 -4.52 -2.45 -1.43
C LEU A 3 -3.25 -3.24 -1.09
N ALA A 4 -3.21 -4.53 -1.44
CA ALA A 4 -2.04 -5.38 -1.21
C ALA A 4 -0.79 -4.83 -1.91
N HIS A 5 -0.89 -4.40 -3.18
CA HIS A 5 0.25 -3.85 -3.92
C HIS A 5 0.72 -2.52 -3.34
N ALA A 6 -0.21 -1.66 -2.92
CA ALA A 6 0.12 -0.42 -2.22
C ALA A 6 0.88 -0.68 -0.90
N LEU A 7 0.45 -1.69 -0.13
CA LEU A 7 1.13 -2.09 1.10
C LEU A 7 2.49 -2.74 0.84
N LEU A 8 2.62 -3.57 -0.20
CA LEU A 8 3.90 -4.15 -0.62
C LEU A 8 4.91 -3.06 -0.98
N THR A 9 4.51 -2.08 -1.79
CA THR A 9 5.35 -0.92 -2.14
C THR A 9 5.82 -0.20 -0.87
N SER A 10 4.90 0.13 0.03
CA SER A 10 5.28 0.86 1.25
C SER A 10 6.17 0.04 2.19
N LEU A 11 5.99 -1.29 2.28
CA LEU A 11 6.86 -2.15 3.08
C LEU A 11 8.24 -2.37 2.46
N LEU A 12 8.37 -2.26 1.13
CA LEU A 12 9.65 -2.31 0.43
C LEU A 12 10.46 -1.03 0.63
N GLU A 13 9.81 0.12 0.68
CA GLU A 13 10.46 1.40 1.05
C GLU A 13 11.03 1.32 2.46
N GLN A 14 10.25 0.79 3.40
CA GLN A 14 10.68 0.64 4.78
C GLN A 14 9.85 -0.42 5.51
N PRO A 15 10.46 -1.55 5.92
CA PRO A 15 9.86 -2.52 6.83
C PRO A 15 9.42 -1.83 8.12
N SER A 16 8.22 -2.15 8.61
CA SER A 16 7.64 -1.43 9.75
C SER A 16 6.55 -2.22 10.44
N SER A 17 6.17 -1.79 11.63
CA SER A 17 4.97 -2.33 12.29
C SER A 17 3.69 -1.97 11.53
N GLY A 18 2.61 -2.72 11.75
CA GLY A 18 1.32 -2.42 11.12
C GLY A 18 0.79 -1.01 11.45
N TYR A 19 1.08 -0.51 12.64
CA TYR A 19 0.70 0.84 13.06
C TYR A 19 1.50 1.93 12.33
N GLU A 20 2.83 1.77 12.26
CA GLU A 20 3.69 2.69 11.53
C GLU A 20 3.38 2.68 10.04
N LEU A 21 3.11 1.49 9.47
CA LEU A 21 2.67 1.32 8.09
C LEU A 21 1.38 2.10 7.84
N ALA A 22 0.36 1.93 8.67
CA ALA A 22 -0.91 2.64 8.52
C ALA A 22 -0.72 4.17 8.60
N ARG A 23 0.09 4.67 9.55
CA ARG A 23 0.40 6.11 9.64
C ARG A 23 1.16 6.65 8.43
N ARG A 24 2.09 5.89 7.86
CA ARG A 24 2.83 6.28 6.66
C ARG A 24 1.93 6.23 5.43
N PHE A 25 1.06 5.22 5.36
CA PHE A 25 0.06 5.07 4.31
C PHE A 25 -0.82 6.33 4.23
N ASP A 26 -1.38 6.78 5.37
CA ASP A 26 -2.22 7.98 5.45
C ASP A 26 -1.52 9.27 4.94
N LYS A 27 -0.19 9.31 4.96
CA LYS A 27 0.63 10.48 4.56
C LYS A 27 1.24 10.37 3.15
N SER A 28 0.97 9.28 2.42
CA SER A 28 1.59 9.02 1.13
C SER A 28 0.57 8.45 0.15
N ILE A 29 0.51 7.13 0.03
CA ILE A 29 -0.40 6.43 -0.87
C ILE A 29 -1.88 6.72 -0.52
N GLY A 30 -2.16 7.05 0.74
CA GLY A 30 -3.45 7.52 1.24
C GLY A 30 -4.03 8.73 0.50
N HIS A 31 -3.21 9.52 -0.19
CA HIS A 31 -3.70 10.64 -1.00
C HIS A 31 -4.50 10.19 -2.24
N PHE A 32 -4.19 9.01 -2.79
CA PHE A 32 -4.82 8.48 -4.00
C PHE A 32 -5.40 7.06 -3.83
N TRP A 33 -5.23 6.47 -2.65
CA TRP A 33 -5.81 5.17 -2.30
C TRP A 33 -6.36 5.19 -0.87
N GLN A 34 -7.67 5.19 -0.71
CA GLN A 34 -8.31 5.22 0.61
C GLN A 34 -8.39 3.82 1.21
N ALA A 35 -7.85 3.64 2.41
CA ALA A 35 -7.99 2.40 3.18
C ALA A 35 -8.05 2.70 4.68
N THR A 36 -9.03 2.12 5.38
CA THR A 36 -9.09 2.21 6.85
C THR A 36 -7.99 1.36 7.47
N HIS A 37 -7.59 1.68 8.70
CA HIS A 37 -6.60 0.86 9.43
C HIS A 37 -7.07 -0.59 9.55
N GLN A 38 -8.37 -0.84 9.76
CA GLN A 38 -8.93 -2.19 9.78
C GLN A 38 -8.75 -2.93 8.46
N GLN A 39 -8.92 -2.23 7.32
CA GLN A 39 -8.66 -2.81 5.99
C GLN A 39 -7.18 -3.15 5.82
N ILE A 40 -6.27 -2.27 6.26
CA ILE A 40 -4.82 -2.50 6.21
C ILE A 40 -4.45 -3.77 7.01
N TYR A 41 -4.88 -3.89 8.27
CA TYR A 41 -4.57 -5.07 9.09
C TYR A 41 -5.16 -6.37 8.50
N ARG A 42 -6.37 -6.31 7.97
CA ARG A 42 -6.98 -7.45 7.29
C ARG A 42 -6.18 -7.86 6.05
N GLU A 43 -5.67 -6.89 5.30
CA GLU A 43 -4.88 -7.14 4.10
C GLU A 43 -3.49 -7.71 4.43
N LEU A 44 -2.83 -7.19 5.47
CA LEU A 44 -1.57 -7.76 5.97
C LEU A 44 -1.72 -9.25 6.30
N GLY A 45 -2.81 -9.64 6.96
CA GLY A 45 -3.09 -11.05 7.24
C GLY A 45 -3.32 -11.90 5.99
N ARG A 46 -3.83 -11.32 4.89
CA ARG A 46 -3.96 -12.01 3.59
C ARG A 46 -2.60 -12.14 2.90
N MET A 47 -1.81 -11.08 2.90
CA MET A 47 -0.46 -11.05 2.32
C MET A 47 0.46 -12.05 3.01
N GLU A 48 0.36 -12.19 4.34
CA GLU A 48 1.12 -13.18 5.10
C GLU A 48 0.68 -14.61 4.75
N LYS A 49 -0.63 -14.86 4.65
CA LYS A 49 -1.16 -16.17 4.17
C LYS A 49 -0.77 -16.49 2.73
N ALA A 50 -0.65 -15.48 1.88
CA ALA A 50 -0.16 -15.61 0.51
C ALA A 50 1.37 -15.80 0.44
N GLY A 51 2.07 -15.72 1.58
CA GLY A 51 3.51 -15.83 1.65
C GLY A 51 4.24 -14.64 1.01
N TRP A 52 3.60 -13.49 0.85
CA TRP A 52 4.22 -12.28 0.27
C TRP A 52 4.97 -11.45 1.30
N ILE A 53 4.60 -11.57 2.57
CA ILE A 53 5.26 -10.91 3.70
C ILE A 53 5.45 -11.89 4.84
N ARG A 54 6.33 -11.55 5.77
CA ARG A 54 6.46 -12.20 7.08
C ARG A 54 6.28 -11.17 8.19
N SER A 55 5.74 -11.60 9.34
CA SER A 55 5.79 -10.83 10.58
C SER A 55 6.85 -11.38 11.53
N ASP A 56 7.79 -10.52 11.91
CA ASP A 56 8.78 -10.80 12.95
C ASP A 56 8.27 -10.21 14.27
N ALA A 57 8.27 -11.02 15.33
CA ALA A 57 8.03 -10.56 16.69
C ALA A 57 9.38 -10.33 17.37
N ASP A 58 9.61 -9.12 17.87
CA ASP A 58 10.77 -8.83 18.70
C ASP A 58 10.73 -9.71 19.98
N PRO A 59 11.75 -10.55 20.22
CA PRO A 59 11.79 -11.45 21.39
C PRO A 59 11.71 -10.71 22.73
N ASP A 60 12.19 -9.47 22.80
CA ASP A 60 12.43 -8.75 24.08
C ASP A 60 11.30 -7.75 24.46
N ALA A 61 10.26 -7.60 23.63
CA ALA A 61 9.31 -6.48 23.75
C ALA A 61 8.10 -6.67 24.70
N GLY A 62 8.06 -7.73 25.51
CA GLY A 62 6.98 -7.93 26.50
C GLY A 62 5.56 -8.03 25.90
N ARG A 63 4.55 -7.56 26.66
CA ARG A 63 3.10 -7.78 26.39
C ARG A 63 2.54 -6.98 25.20
N THR A 64 3.27 -5.97 24.71
CA THR A 64 2.88 -5.11 23.59
C THR A 64 3.73 -5.45 22.37
N ARG A 65 3.54 -6.67 21.85
CA ARG A 65 4.31 -7.23 20.74
C ARG A 65 4.07 -6.43 19.45
N LYS A 66 4.91 -5.43 19.16
CA LYS A 66 4.93 -4.76 17.85
C LYS A 66 5.45 -5.76 16.82
N ARG A 67 4.54 -6.37 16.06
CA ARG A 67 4.91 -7.19 14.90
C ARG A 67 5.45 -6.27 13.81
N SER A 68 6.71 -6.46 13.41
CA SER A 68 7.28 -5.79 12.24
C SER A 68 7.03 -6.65 11.01
N TYR A 69 6.61 -6.03 9.91
CA TYR A 69 6.36 -6.72 8.66
C TYR A 69 7.49 -6.46 7.68
N SER A 70 7.94 -7.50 6.99
CA SER A 70 8.92 -7.41 5.90
C SER A 70 8.46 -8.20 4.67
N VAL A 71 8.80 -7.72 3.49
CA VAL A 71 8.42 -8.33 2.21
C VAL A 71 9.34 -9.50 1.88
N LEU A 72 8.74 -10.62 1.51
CA LEU A 72 9.44 -11.83 1.05
C LEU A 72 9.73 -11.77 -0.46
N PRO A 73 10.64 -12.60 -0.99
CA PRO A 73 10.94 -12.64 -2.43
C PRO A 73 9.69 -12.81 -3.32
N THR A 74 8.80 -13.71 -2.94
CA THR A 74 7.48 -13.94 -3.55
C THR A 74 6.59 -12.69 -3.60
N GLY A 75 6.67 -11.82 -2.59
CA GLY A 75 5.96 -10.54 -2.58
C GLY A 75 6.56 -9.52 -3.55
N ARG A 76 7.89 -9.56 -3.77
CA ARG A 76 8.54 -8.76 -4.81
C ARG A 76 8.15 -9.25 -6.20
N ASP A 77 8.13 -10.56 -6.41
CA ASP A 77 7.75 -11.17 -7.68
C ASP A 77 6.30 -10.83 -8.04
N GLU A 78 5.39 -10.89 -7.07
CA GLU A 78 4.00 -10.45 -7.25
C GLU A 78 3.90 -8.97 -7.62
N LEU A 79 4.65 -8.10 -6.92
CA LEU A 79 4.61 -6.67 -7.20
C LEU A 79 5.15 -6.35 -8.60
N MET A 80 6.24 -7.02 -9.03
CA MET A 80 6.80 -6.87 -10.37
C MET A 80 5.83 -7.37 -11.45
N ARG A 81 5.22 -8.55 -11.23
CA ARG A 81 4.19 -9.11 -12.12
C ARG A 81 3.05 -8.11 -12.30
N TRP A 82 2.52 -7.59 -11.20
CA TRP A 82 1.42 -6.63 -11.20
C TRP A 82 1.81 -5.28 -11.84
N ALA A 83 3.00 -4.75 -11.56
CA ALA A 83 3.46 -3.50 -12.16
C ALA A 83 3.68 -3.60 -13.68
N ALA A 84 3.95 -4.80 -14.20
CA ALA A 84 4.07 -5.08 -15.62
C ALA A 84 2.71 -5.31 -16.31
N GLU A 85 1.61 -5.46 -15.57
CA GLU A 85 0.28 -5.59 -16.17
C GLU A 85 -0.14 -4.29 -16.85
N ALA A 86 -0.48 -4.38 -18.14
CA ALA A 86 -1.01 -3.25 -18.88
C ALA A 86 -2.36 -2.83 -18.28
N SER A 87 -2.42 -1.60 -17.77
CA SER A 87 -3.67 -0.94 -17.40
C SER A 87 -3.96 0.16 -18.42
N PRO A 88 -5.20 0.27 -18.92
CA PRO A 88 -5.58 1.47 -19.68
C PRO A 88 -5.34 2.69 -18.80
N LEU A 89 -4.83 3.76 -19.41
CA LEU A 89 -4.76 5.05 -18.74
C LEU A 89 -6.19 5.48 -18.39
N PRO A 90 -6.44 5.96 -17.16
CA PRO A 90 -7.75 6.51 -16.83
C PRO A 90 -8.04 7.70 -17.75
N GLU A 91 -9.26 7.77 -18.29
CA GLU A 91 -9.71 8.95 -19.04
C GLU A 91 -9.68 10.17 -18.11
N LEU A 92 -8.85 11.16 -18.43
CA LEU A 92 -8.83 12.42 -17.71
C LEU A 92 -9.97 13.32 -18.24
N ARG A 93 -11.11 13.31 -17.54
CA ARG A 93 -12.22 14.23 -17.77
C ARG A 93 -12.28 15.25 -16.64
N ASP A 94 -11.67 16.41 -16.85
CA ASP A 94 -11.60 17.48 -15.85
C ASP A 94 -12.41 18.71 -16.32
N GLU A 95 -13.56 18.92 -15.68
CA GLU A 95 -14.44 20.06 -15.97
C GLU A 95 -13.78 21.41 -15.64
N PHE A 96 -12.95 21.47 -14.60
CA PHE A 96 -12.26 22.69 -14.22
C PHE A 96 -11.30 23.16 -15.32
N MET A 97 -10.56 22.23 -15.93
CA MET A 97 -9.67 22.54 -17.06
C MET A 97 -10.43 23.08 -18.27
N VAL A 98 -11.63 22.57 -18.55
CA VAL A 98 -12.50 23.09 -19.62
C VAL A 98 -13.00 24.49 -19.29
N ARG A 99 -13.46 24.73 -18.05
CA ARG A 99 -13.90 26.05 -17.59
C ARG A 99 -12.76 27.07 -17.63
N LEU A 100 -11.55 26.70 -17.23
CA LEU A 100 -10.36 27.54 -17.29
C LEU A 100 -10.02 27.96 -18.73
N ARG A 101 -10.08 27.03 -19.68
CA ARG A 101 -9.87 27.34 -21.11
C ARG A 101 -10.96 28.26 -21.67
N ALA A 102 -12.19 28.10 -21.21
CA ALA A 102 -13.32 28.93 -21.62
C ALA A 102 -13.21 30.37 -21.10
N ASP A 103 -12.72 30.58 -19.88
CA ASP A 103 -12.46 31.92 -19.30
C ASP A 103 -11.37 32.69 -20.06
N ALA A 104 -10.45 31.97 -20.71
CA ALA A 104 -9.37 32.55 -21.52
C ALA A 104 -9.76 32.90 -22.97
N VAL A 105 -11.05 32.83 -23.34
CA VAL A 105 -11.60 33.28 -24.64
C VAL A 105 -12.28 34.63 -24.45
#